data_AF-W9TDT0-F1
#
_entry.id   AF-W9TDT0-F1
#
_cell.length_a   1.000
_cell.length_b   1.000
_cell.length_c   1.000
_cell.angle_alpha   90.00
_cell.angle_beta   90.00
_cell.angle_gamma   90.00
#
_symmetry.space_group_name_H-M   'P 1'
#
loop_
_entity.id
_entity.type
_entity.pdbx_description
1 polymer ?
#
loop_
_entity_poly.entity_id
_entity_poly.type
_entity_poly.pdbx_seq_one_letter_code
_entity_poly.pdbx_strand_id
1 'polypeptide(L)' 'MAAIPKRAAACEATLNGAPWNQQTVEAACDALAEDFTPLTDFRASREYRLLVAQNLLRKCFLEQHAPKTETRVTAYV' A
#
# COMPACT_ATOMS: atom_id res chain seq x y z
N MET A 1 -3.14 -9.47 2.97
CA MET A 1 -4.43 -9.44 3.69
C MET A 1 -4.64 -10.79 4.37
N ALA A 2 -5.11 -10.80 5.62
CA ALA A 2 -5.22 -11.98 6.48
C ALA A 2 -6.70 -12.31 6.81
N ALA A 3 -6.96 -13.49 7.38
CA ALA A 3 -8.30 -13.91 7.80
C ALA A 3 -8.91 -13.00 8.88
N ILE A 4 -8.05 -12.37 9.68
CA ILE A 4 -8.39 -11.40 10.72
C ILE A 4 -7.70 -10.07 10.35
N PRO A 5 -8.36 -8.91 10.49
CA PRO A 5 -7.71 -7.62 10.35
C PRO A 5 -6.42 -7.55 11.19
N LYS A 6 -5.29 -7.26 10.55
CA LYS A 6 -3.96 -7.27 11.16
C LYS A 6 -3.17 -6.06 10.65
N ARG A 7 -2.37 -5.45 11.52
CA ARG A 7 -1.38 -4.43 11.17
C ARG A 7 -0.22 -5.02 10.37
N ALA A 8 0.42 -4.17 9.56
CA ALA A 8 1.58 -4.52 8.74
C ALA A 8 2.86 -4.17 9.51
N ALA A 9 3.34 -5.07 10.36
CA ALA A 9 4.41 -4.79 11.30
C ALA A 9 5.75 -4.57 10.61
N ALA A 10 6.06 -5.33 9.56
CA ALA A 10 7.29 -5.17 8.78
C ALA A 10 7.27 -3.84 8.01
N CYS A 11 6.14 -3.53 7.36
CA CYS A 11 5.94 -2.24 6.68
C CYS A 11 6.09 -1.05 7.64
N GLU A 12 5.45 -1.11 8.81
CA GLU A 12 5.56 -0.06 9.82
C GLU A 12 6.99 0.10 10.36
N ALA A 13 7.70 -1.01 10.57
CA ALA A 13 9.10 -0.96 11.01
C ALA A 13 10.01 -0.27 9.98
N THR A 14 9.79 -0.50 8.68
CA THR A 14 10.52 0.18 7.60
C THR A 14 10.25 1.69 7.55
N LEU A 15 9.04 2.11 7.93
CA LEU A 15 8.64 3.52 7.91
C LEU A 15 9.07 4.28 9.17
N ASN A 16 9.05 3.63 10.33
CA ASN A 16 9.32 4.29 11.60
C ASN A 16 10.77 4.78 11.70
N GLY A 17 10.95 6.10 11.83
CA GLY A 17 12.26 6.75 11.92
C GLY A 17 13.00 6.93 10.59
N ALA A 18 12.45 6.41 9.49
CA ALA A 18 13.00 6.60 8.15
C ALA A 18 12.53 7.93 7.53
N PRO A 19 13.31 8.53 6.61
CA PRO A 19 12.87 9.72 5.88
C PRO A 19 11.68 9.39 4.99
N TRP A 20 10.65 10.25 5.01
CA TRP A 20 9.45 10.08 4.21
C TRP A 20 9.70 10.49 2.74
N ASN A 21 10.32 9.59 1.97
CA ASN A 21 10.65 9.79 0.56
C ASN A 21 10.26 8.56 -0.27
N GLN A 22 10.37 8.68 -1.60
CA GLN A 22 9.97 7.60 -2.52
C GLN A 22 10.71 6.28 -2.28
N GLN A 23 12.01 6.32 -1.96
CA GLN A 23 12.80 5.13 -1.72
C GLN A 23 12.31 4.36 -0.48
N THR A 24 12.06 5.07 0.62
CA THR A 24 11.49 4.50 1.85
C THR A 24 10.11 3.89 1.60
N VAL A 25 9.28 4.56 0.81
CA VAL A 25 7.93 4.07 0.48
C VAL A 25 7.98 2.80 -0.36
N GLU A 26 8.87 2.71 -1.35
CA GLU A 26 9.03 1.48 -2.13
C GLU A 26 9.54 0.32 -1.26
N ALA A 27 10.52 0.56 -0.38
CA ALA A 27 10.99 -0.45 0.57
C ALA A 27 9.85 -0.93 1.51
N ALA A 28 9.00 -0.01 1.97
CA ALA A 28 7.83 -0.36 2.78
C ALA A 28 6.76 -1.12 1.97
N CYS A 29 6.62 -0.84 0.66
CA CYS A 29 5.75 -1.61 -0.23
C CYS A 29 6.24 -3.06 -0.39
N ASP A 30 7.56 -3.27 -0.48
CA ASP A 30 8.14 -4.61 -0.55
C ASP A 30 7.91 -5.38 0.76
N ALA A 31 8.08 -4.71 1.92
CA ALA A 31 7.83 -5.30 3.24
C ALA A 31 6.36 -5.74 3.44
N LEU A 32 5.39 -5.17 2.71
CA LEU A 32 4.01 -5.65 2.75
C LEU A 32 3.86 -7.10 2.27
N ALA A 33 4.76 -7.61 1.44
CA ALA A 33 4.75 -9.00 0.99
C ALA A 33 5.11 -9.97 2.15
N GLU A 34 5.88 -9.51 3.13
CA GLU A 34 6.23 -10.29 4.32
C GLU A 34 5.09 -10.32 5.35
N ASP A 35 4.36 -9.21 5.47
CA ASP A 35 3.26 -9.08 6.43
C ASP A 35 2.01 -9.90 6.06
N PHE A 36 1.88 -10.21 4.77
CA PHE A 36 0.62 -10.64 4.18
C PHE A 36 0.77 -11.72 3.11
N THR A 37 -0.03 -12.77 3.23
CA THR A 37 -0.15 -13.82 2.21
C THR A 37 -1.62 -13.98 1.79
N PRO A 38 -2.16 -13.09 0.94
CA PRO A 38 -3.59 -13.09 0.59
C PRO A 38 -4.02 -14.40 -0.09
N LEU A 39 -5.30 -14.72 0.03
CA LEU A 39 -5.95 -15.78 -0.74
C LEU A 39 -6.35 -15.27 -2.13
N THR A 40 -6.39 -16.19 -3.10
CA THR A 40 -7.02 -15.97 -4.40
C THR A 40 -8.46 -16.48 -4.33
N ASP A 41 -9.43 -15.67 -4.76
CA ASP A 41 -10.83 -16.06 -4.88
C ASP A 41 -11.50 -15.33 -6.07
N PHE A 42 -12.81 -15.49 -6.25
CA PHE A 42 -13.59 -14.85 -7.32
C PHE A 42 -13.46 -13.33 -7.39
N ARG A 43 -13.20 -12.66 -6.26
CA ARG A 43 -13.11 -11.20 -6.21
C ARG A 43 -11.77 -10.68 -6.71
N ALA A 44 -10.69 -11.40 -6.42
CA ALA A 44 -9.34 -10.99 -6.78
C ALA A 44 -8.30 -12.09 -6.52
N SER A 45 -7.24 -12.10 -7.32
CA SER A 45 -6.05 -12.90 -7.06
C SER A 45 -5.23 -12.37 -5.89
N ARG A 46 -4.39 -13.25 -5.33
CA ARG A 46 -3.37 -12.93 -4.33
C ARG A 46 -2.50 -11.74 -4.77
N GLU A 47 -2.00 -11.80 -5.99
CA GLU A 47 -1.04 -10.84 -6.55
C GLU A 47 -1.71 -9.49 -6.69
N TYR A 48 -2.95 -9.47 -7.19
CA TYR A 48 -3.73 -8.25 -7.30
C TYR A 48 -4.01 -7.60 -5.93
N ARG A 49 -4.38 -8.40 -4.92
CA ARG A 49 -4.61 -7.89 -3.55
C ARG A 49 -3.35 -7.28 -2.94
N LEU A 50 -2.19 -7.92 -3.15
CA LEU A 50 -0.91 -7.39 -2.67
C LEU A 50 -0.55 -6.09 -3.41
N LEU A 51 -0.69 -6.09 -4.74
CA LEU A 51 -0.46 -4.90 -5.57
C LEU A 51 -1.33 -3.72 -5.15
N VAL A 52 -2.62 -3.95 -4.88
CA VAL A 52 -3.52 -2.89 -4.39
C VAL A 52 -3.05 -2.34 -3.05
N ALA A 53 -2.63 -3.19 -2.11
CA ALA A 53 -2.12 -2.72 -0.81
C ALA A 53 -0.89 -1.82 -0.97
N GLN A 54 0.05 -2.21 -1.83
CA GLN A 54 1.23 -1.40 -2.15
C GLN A 54 0.85 -0.08 -2.83
N ASN A 55 -0.08 -0.12 -3.78
CA ASN A 55 -0.55 1.08 -4.48
C ASN A 55 -1.29 2.05 -3.55
N LEU A 56 -2.00 1.56 -2.53
CA LEU A 56 -2.61 2.43 -1.52
C LEU A 56 -1.56 3.18 -0.70
N LEU A 57 -0.43 2.54 -0.38
CA LEU A 57 0.69 3.21 0.31
C LEU A 57 1.34 4.26 -0.61
N ARG A 58 1.62 3.91 -1.88
CA ARG A 58 2.12 4.87 -2.89
C ARG A 58 1.16 6.05 -3.09
N LYS A 59 -0.15 5.78 -3.17
CA LYS A 59 -1.18 6.82 -3.27
C LYS A 59 -1.16 7.75 -2.06
N CYS A 60 -1.03 7.22 -0.84
CA CYS A 60 -0.92 8.03 0.37
C CYS A 60 0.31 8.95 0.33
N PHE A 61 1.45 8.47 -0.16
CA PHE A 61 2.64 9.28 -0.36
C PHE A 61 2.41 10.40 -1.39
N LEU A 62 1.79 10.08 -2.53
CA LEU A 62 1.48 11.05 -3.59
C LEU A 62 0.48 12.11 -3.13
N GLU A 63 -0.57 11.74 -2.40
CA GLU A 63 -1.55 12.69 -1.85
C GLU A 63 -0.91 13.71 -0.89
N GLN A 64 0.17 13.34 -0.20
CA GLN A 64 0.91 14.24 0.70
C GLN A 64 1.91 15.14 -0.03
N HIS A 65 2.60 14.64 -1.06
CA HIS A 65 3.67 15.38 -1.74
C HIS A 65 3.21 16.15 -2.98
N ALA A 66 2.13 15.69 -3.61
CA ALA A 66 1.57 16.27 -4.82
C ALA A 66 0.05 16.42 -4.66
N PRO A 67 -0.42 17.33 -3.78
CA PRO A 67 -1.85 17.48 -3.48
C PRO A 67 -2.71 17.92 -4.68
N LYS A 68 -2.06 18.41 -5.75
CA LYS A 68 -2.72 18.77 -7.03
C LYS A 68 -2.94 17.58 -7.95
N THR A 69 -2.37 16.42 -7.63
CA THR A 69 -2.57 15.20 -8.42
C THR A 69 -3.92 14.61 -8.07
N GLU A 70 -4.80 14.53 -9.08
CA GLU A 70 -6.09 13.85 -8.96
C GLU A 70 -5.86 12.35 -8.78
N THR A 71 -6.02 11.85 -7.56
CA THR A 71 -5.87 10.42 -7.23
C THR A 71 -7.20 9.74 -6.93
N ARG A 72 -8.32 10.46 -7.07
CA ARG A 72 -9.68 10.01 -6.77
C ARG A 72 -10.58 10.35 -7.95
N VAL A 73 -11.49 9.45 -8.30
CA VAL A 73 -12.51 9.72 -9.31
C VAL A 73 -13.66 10.43 -8.60
N THR A 74 -13.64 11.77 -8.63
CA THR A 74 -14.68 12.62 -8.02
C THR A 74 -15.62 13.23 -9.04
N ALA A 75 -15.20 13.29 -10.31
CA ALA A 75 -16.03 13.71 -11.44
C ALA A 75 -16.42 12.49 -12.27
N TYR A 76 -17.73 12.28 -12.41
CA TYR A 76 -18.32 11.37 -13.37
C TYR A 76 -19.03 12.22 -14.43
N VAL A 77 -18.83 11.90 -15.71
CA VAL A 77 -19.61 12.45 -16.83
C VAL A 77 -20.77 11.52 -17.10
#